data_AF-A0A1J9PRU2-F1
#
_entry.id   AF-A0A1J9PRU2-F1
#
_cell.length_a   1.000
_cell.length_b   1.000
_cell.length_c   1.000
_cell.angle_alpha   90.00
_cell.angle_beta   90.00
_cell.angle_gamma   90.00
#
_symmetry.space_group_name_H-M   'P 1'
#
loop_
_entity.id
_entity.type
_entity.pdbx_description
1 polymer ?
#
loop_
_entity_poly.entity_id
_entity_poly.type
_entity_poly.pdbx_seq_one_letter_code
_entity_poly.pdbx_strand_id
1 'polypeptide(L)'
;MYQKAQLAFLSLLLLSLTTSAADKTDGGSCPSNEAIVYSPFKPWFYFYSGSNQLCWKTSICALESADEARKQQFGATALIMGLIPLTLKDVAWPERRIALVSAPLPLAAAVIVRALGLEPAVVCELDGDQVQRYIQWMQGAMFSNVELRSNIWTAVRVGGSFMALLISYGLLALVEIYSKRSSLGCLYPVFAVSWCLAGVIPATIHALSTMQRRQGKSDGSDPLSTGSVSAVQGADEAWPVQLAWGIYYVAGTLIFTSIMAVTVVELTVWVFVQTAVTAASKMFALYLCLLLRNPDSVARQTRSDE
;
A
#
# COMPACT_ATOMS: atom_id res chain seq x y z
N MET A 1 14.38 -16.33 -27.48
CA MET A 1 13.22 -16.99 -26.83
C MET A 1 12.55 -16.15 -25.73
N TYR A 2 13.30 -15.34 -24.97
CA TYR A 2 12.77 -14.52 -23.86
C TYR A 2 11.71 -13.47 -24.28
N GLN A 3 11.85 -12.88 -25.48
CA GLN A 3 10.99 -11.80 -25.96
C GLN A 3 9.56 -12.27 -26.36
N LYS A 4 9.40 -13.54 -26.76
CA LYS A 4 8.09 -14.13 -27.06
C LYS A 4 7.30 -14.46 -25.79
N ALA A 5 8.00 -14.80 -24.70
CA ALA A 5 7.36 -15.08 -23.41
C ALA A 5 6.82 -13.79 -22.74
N GLN A 6 7.53 -12.67 -22.88
CA GLN A 6 7.07 -11.36 -22.36
C GLN A 6 5.83 -10.83 -23.09
N LEU A 7 5.76 -10.99 -24.42
CA LEU A 7 4.59 -10.63 -25.22
C LEU A 7 3.38 -11.53 -24.91
N ALA A 8 3.60 -12.82 -24.67
CA ALA A 8 2.54 -13.74 -24.26
C ALA A 8 2.00 -13.41 -22.87
N PHE A 9 2.86 -13.01 -21.93
CA PHE A 9 2.46 -12.61 -20.58
C PHE A 9 1.72 -11.27 -20.57
N LEU A 10 2.14 -10.30 -21.41
CA LEU A 10 1.42 -9.04 -21.60
C LEU A 10 0.04 -9.26 -22.24
N SER A 11 -0.05 -10.14 -23.24
CA SER A 11 -1.34 -10.53 -23.84
C SER A 11 -2.25 -11.26 -22.85
N LEU A 12 -1.71 -12.11 -21.97
CA LEU A 12 -2.51 -12.76 -20.92
C LEU A 12 -3.00 -11.77 -19.86
N LEU A 13 -2.19 -10.75 -19.52
CA LEU A 13 -2.60 -9.66 -18.63
C LEU A 13 -3.67 -8.76 -19.29
N LEU A 14 -3.55 -8.49 -20.60
CA LEU A 14 -4.54 -7.70 -21.35
C LEU A 14 -5.85 -8.49 -21.60
N LEU A 15 -5.80 -9.81 -21.77
CA LEU A 15 -6.99 -10.66 -21.88
C LEU A 15 -7.75 -10.83 -20.56
N SER A 16 -7.08 -10.79 -19.41
CA SER A 16 -7.76 -10.85 -18.10
C SER A 16 -8.52 -9.55 -17.75
N LEU A 17 -8.25 -8.44 -18.46
CA LEU A 17 -8.95 -7.17 -18.30
C LEU A 17 -10.19 -6.99 -19.20
N THR A 18 -10.52 -7.93 -20.10
CA THR A 18 -11.58 -7.74 -21.12
C THR A 18 -12.79 -8.68 -21.03
N THR A 19 -12.91 -9.50 -19.98
CA THR A 19 -14.09 -10.35 -19.81
C THR A 19 -15.11 -9.72 -18.87
N SER A 20 -15.93 -8.82 -19.43
CA SER A 20 -17.26 -8.53 -18.91
C SER A 20 -18.20 -8.42 -20.10
N ALA A 21 -18.67 -9.58 -20.57
CA ALA A 21 -19.74 -9.65 -21.54
C ALA A 21 -20.94 -8.87 -20.99
N ALA A 22 -21.37 -7.86 -21.73
CA ALA A 22 -22.60 -7.14 -21.48
C ALA A 22 -23.76 -8.10 -21.79
N ASP A 23 -24.26 -8.76 -20.75
CA ASP A 23 -25.45 -9.59 -20.84
C ASP A 23 -26.67 -8.72 -20.63
N LYS A 24 -27.51 -8.65 -21.66
CA LYS A 24 -28.69 -7.81 -21.74
C LYS A 24 -29.78 -8.51 -20.93
N THR A 25 -30.10 -8.02 -19.72
CA THR A 25 -31.18 -8.60 -18.91
C THR A 25 -32.21 -7.58 -18.44
N ASP A 26 -33.45 -8.03 -18.56
CA ASP A 26 -34.71 -7.29 -18.61
C ASP A 26 -35.11 -6.55 -17.31
N GLY A 27 -35.87 -5.47 -17.51
CA GLY A 27 -37.15 -5.23 -16.81
C GLY A 27 -37.22 -4.95 -15.29
N GLY A 28 -36.14 -4.91 -14.52
CA GLY A 28 -36.23 -4.52 -13.09
C GLY A 28 -36.15 -3.00 -12.88
N SER A 29 -37.16 -2.38 -12.26
CA SER A 29 -37.15 -0.95 -11.87
C SER A 29 -36.02 -0.63 -10.87
N CYS A 30 -35.44 0.58 -10.93
CA CYS A 30 -34.43 1.01 -9.97
C CYS A 30 -34.99 0.97 -8.53
N PRO A 31 -34.21 0.55 -7.52
CA PRO A 31 -34.64 0.61 -6.13
C PRO A 31 -34.85 2.07 -5.67
N SER A 32 -35.62 2.29 -4.61
CA SER A 32 -35.98 3.64 -4.16
C SER A 32 -34.77 4.49 -3.75
N ASN A 33 -34.79 5.78 -4.11
CA ASN A 33 -33.68 6.72 -3.91
C ASN A 33 -33.25 6.81 -2.44
N GLU A 34 -34.19 6.78 -1.50
CA GLU A 34 -33.93 6.83 -0.06
C GLU A 34 -33.13 5.62 0.44
N ALA A 35 -33.36 4.45 -0.17
CA ALA A 35 -32.67 3.23 0.19
C ALA A 35 -31.25 3.18 -0.35
N ILE A 36 -30.99 3.75 -1.54
CA ILE A 36 -29.68 3.63 -2.22
C ILE A 36 -28.77 4.83 -1.97
N VAL A 37 -29.29 6.06 -1.89
CA VAL A 37 -28.44 7.28 -1.84
C VAL A 37 -28.03 7.63 -0.41
N TYR A 38 -28.92 7.36 0.56
CA TYR A 38 -28.84 7.89 1.92
C TYR A 38 -28.54 6.86 3.01
N SER A 39 -28.32 5.58 2.69
CA SER A 39 -28.07 4.54 3.70
C SER A 39 -26.58 4.27 3.99
N PRO A 40 -25.97 4.82 5.05
CA PRO A 40 -24.60 4.48 5.39
C PRO A 40 -24.49 3.01 5.85
N PHE A 41 -23.36 2.36 5.56
CA PHE A 41 -22.97 1.04 6.06
C PHE A 41 -23.96 -0.10 5.75
N LYS A 42 -24.72 0.01 4.65
CA LYS A 42 -25.52 -1.12 4.18
C LYS A 42 -24.69 -1.95 3.21
N PRO A 43 -24.49 -3.25 3.50
CA PRO A 43 -23.71 -4.09 2.63
C PRO A 43 -24.42 -4.22 1.28
N TRP A 44 -23.62 -4.28 0.24
CA TRP A 44 -24.10 -4.21 -1.14
C TRP A 44 -25.11 -5.34 -1.45
N PHE A 45 -24.88 -6.56 -0.95
CA PHE A 45 -25.79 -7.70 -1.08
C PHE A 45 -27.19 -7.51 -0.47
N TYR A 46 -27.43 -6.43 0.28
CA TYR A 46 -28.77 -6.03 0.71
C TYR A 46 -29.62 -5.46 -0.44
N PHE A 47 -28.99 -4.81 -1.43
CA PHE A 47 -29.70 -4.13 -2.52
C PHE A 47 -29.90 -5.02 -3.76
N TYR A 48 -29.13 -6.10 -3.87
CA TYR A 48 -29.27 -7.08 -4.93
C TYR A 48 -28.72 -8.43 -4.44
N SER A 49 -29.49 -9.49 -4.66
CA SER A 49 -29.08 -10.88 -4.44
C SER A 49 -29.15 -11.58 -5.79
N GLY A 50 -28.06 -11.59 -6.56
CA GLY A 50 -28.10 -12.15 -7.93
C GLY A 50 -26.86 -11.86 -8.76
N SER A 51 -27.08 -11.65 -10.06
CA SER A 51 -26.03 -11.56 -11.09
C SER A 51 -25.13 -10.32 -10.96
N ASN A 52 -23.89 -10.44 -11.43
CA ASN A 52 -22.93 -9.32 -11.47
C ASN A 52 -23.47 -8.11 -12.25
N GLN A 53 -24.36 -8.32 -13.22
CA GLN A 53 -25.00 -7.25 -14.00
C GLN A 53 -25.97 -6.40 -13.17
N LEU A 54 -26.66 -7.00 -12.19
CA LEU A 54 -27.54 -6.25 -11.28
C LEU A 54 -26.75 -5.26 -10.43
N CYS A 55 -25.51 -5.58 -10.07
CA CYS A 55 -24.65 -4.64 -9.37
C CYS A 55 -24.30 -3.41 -10.22
N TRP A 56 -23.87 -3.62 -11.47
CA TRP A 56 -23.58 -2.51 -12.37
C TRP A 56 -24.81 -1.64 -12.61
N LYS A 57 -25.96 -2.27 -12.82
CA LYS A 57 -27.24 -1.57 -12.97
C LYS A 57 -27.61 -0.75 -11.72
N THR A 58 -27.42 -1.30 -10.52
CA THR A 58 -27.71 -0.59 -9.27
C THR A 58 -26.79 0.62 -9.09
N SER A 59 -25.52 0.52 -9.49
CA SER A 59 -24.58 1.65 -9.47
C SER A 59 -24.98 2.76 -10.45
N ILE A 60 -25.47 2.38 -11.65
CA ILE A 60 -25.99 3.32 -12.64
C ILE A 60 -27.27 4.00 -12.11
N CYS A 61 -28.23 3.23 -11.61
CA CYS A 61 -29.44 3.75 -10.98
C CYS A 61 -29.13 4.72 -9.82
N ALA A 62 -28.11 4.45 -9.00
CA ALA A 62 -27.70 5.31 -7.89
C ALA A 62 -27.21 6.69 -8.36
N LEU A 63 -26.49 6.74 -9.49
CA LEU A 63 -26.01 7.99 -10.09
C LEU A 63 -27.13 8.74 -10.82
N GLU A 64 -27.99 8.04 -11.55
CA GLU A 64 -29.09 8.64 -12.31
C GLU A 64 -30.15 9.25 -11.39
N SER A 65 -30.43 8.58 -10.26
CA SER A 65 -31.45 9.02 -9.29
C SER A 65 -30.98 10.12 -8.33
N ALA A 66 -29.67 10.39 -8.27
CA ALA A 66 -29.12 11.43 -7.42
C ALA A 66 -29.41 12.83 -7.98
N ASP A 67 -29.68 13.78 -7.09
CA ASP A 67 -29.75 15.20 -7.42
C ASP A 67 -28.36 15.74 -7.84
N GLU A 68 -28.34 16.87 -8.55
CA GLU A 68 -27.10 17.43 -9.10
C GLU A 68 -26.06 17.78 -8.01
N ALA A 69 -26.51 18.24 -6.84
CA ALA A 69 -25.60 18.51 -5.72
C ALA A 69 -24.97 17.22 -5.20
N ARG A 70 -25.73 16.12 -5.15
CA ARG A 70 -25.22 14.81 -4.73
C ARG A 70 -24.29 14.18 -5.76
N LYS A 71 -24.53 14.36 -7.06
CA LYS A 71 -23.58 13.95 -8.11
C LYS A 71 -22.22 14.65 -7.95
N GLN A 72 -22.23 15.95 -7.64
CA GLN A 72 -21.00 16.68 -7.33
C GLN A 72 -20.30 16.12 -6.08
N GLN A 73 -21.05 15.78 -5.03
CA GLN A 73 -20.49 15.14 -3.83
C GLN A 73 -19.85 13.78 -4.13
N PHE A 74 -20.45 12.95 -4.99
CA PHE A 74 -19.85 11.67 -5.40
C PHE A 74 -18.56 11.87 -6.19
N GLY A 75 -18.52 12.87 -7.08
CA GLY A 75 -17.29 13.24 -7.78
C GLY A 75 -16.17 13.70 -6.84
N ALA A 76 -16.49 14.56 -5.86
CA ALA A 76 -15.54 15.01 -4.85
C ALA A 76 -15.07 13.86 -3.95
N THR A 77 -15.98 12.96 -3.55
CA THR A 77 -15.66 11.79 -2.71
C THR A 77 -14.75 10.82 -3.45
N ALA A 78 -15.00 10.57 -4.73
CA ALA A 78 -14.14 9.73 -5.57
C ALA A 78 -12.72 10.29 -5.66
N LEU A 79 -12.57 11.62 -5.83
CA LEU A 79 -11.26 12.28 -5.83
C LEU A 79 -10.53 12.09 -4.49
N ILE A 80 -11.21 12.33 -3.36
CA ILE A 80 -10.60 12.15 -2.03
C ILE A 80 -10.21 10.68 -1.84
N MET A 81 -11.10 9.74 -2.14
CA MET A 81 -10.83 8.30 -2.02
C MET A 81 -9.60 7.89 -2.83
N GLY A 82 -9.47 8.34 -4.09
CA GLY A 82 -8.31 8.08 -4.92
C GLY A 82 -7.00 8.64 -4.37
N LEU A 83 -7.06 9.79 -3.68
CA LEU A 83 -5.88 10.43 -3.09
C LEU A 83 -5.47 9.81 -1.76
N ILE A 84 -6.37 9.17 -1.01
CA ILE A 84 -6.06 8.59 0.32
C ILE A 84 -4.86 7.64 0.28
N PRO A 85 -4.80 6.62 -0.60
CA PRO A 85 -3.66 5.70 -0.63
C PRO A 85 -2.34 6.41 -0.94
N LEU A 86 -2.33 7.32 -1.92
CA LEU A 86 -1.13 8.07 -2.32
C LEU A 86 -0.65 9.00 -1.21
N THR A 87 -1.58 9.74 -0.62
CA THR A 87 -1.25 10.72 0.41
C THR A 87 -0.78 10.05 1.69
N LEU A 88 -1.45 9.00 2.16
CA LEU A 88 -1.08 8.33 3.40
C LEU A 88 0.14 7.43 3.24
N LYS A 89 0.21 6.62 2.17
CA LYS A 89 1.35 5.70 1.97
C LYS A 89 2.64 6.47 1.74
N ASP A 90 2.55 7.55 0.96
CA ASP A 90 3.73 8.23 0.45
C ASP A 90 3.87 9.66 0.97
N VAL A 91 2.95 10.56 0.67
CA VAL A 91 3.16 12.01 0.90
C VAL A 91 3.22 12.39 2.39
N ALA A 92 2.49 11.69 3.26
CA ALA A 92 2.41 12.03 4.68
C ALA A 92 3.71 11.72 5.46
N TRP A 93 4.61 10.91 4.87
CA TRP A 93 5.86 10.48 5.51
C TRP A 93 7.03 10.49 4.50
N PRO A 94 7.42 11.63 3.91
CA PRO A 94 8.44 11.65 2.87
C PRO A 94 9.86 11.45 3.45
N GLU A 95 10.22 12.18 4.50
CA GLU A 95 11.55 12.11 5.12
C GLU A 95 11.76 10.90 6.05
N ARG A 96 10.69 10.16 6.35
CA ARG A 96 10.65 9.10 7.38
C ARG A 96 10.44 7.70 6.81
N ARG A 97 10.66 7.51 5.50
CA ARG A 97 10.57 6.17 4.89
C ARG A 97 11.83 5.35 5.06
N ILE A 98 12.93 6.00 5.38
CA ILE A 98 14.23 5.35 5.49
C ILE A 98 14.28 4.59 6.80
N ALA A 99 14.46 3.28 6.70
CA ALA A 99 14.83 2.46 7.84
C ALA A 99 16.32 2.16 7.72
N LEU A 100 17.13 2.70 8.64
CA LEU A 100 18.55 2.40 8.69
C LEU A 100 18.75 0.94 9.10
N VAL A 101 19.45 0.19 8.25
CA VAL A 101 19.83 -1.19 8.52
C VAL A 101 21.36 -1.31 8.50
N SER A 102 21.91 -2.10 9.44
CA SER A 102 23.36 -2.30 9.55
C SER A 102 23.96 -3.15 8.42
N ALA A 103 23.15 -4.00 7.79
CA ALA A 103 23.56 -4.90 6.72
C ALA A 103 22.46 -5.01 5.64
N PRO A 104 22.81 -5.42 4.40
CA PRO A 104 21.80 -5.71 3.39
C PRO A 104 20.83 -6.78 3.90
N LEU A 105 19.53 -6.46 3.89
CA LEU A 105 18.47 -7.39 4.29
C LEU A 105 18.39 -8.58 3.31
N PRO A 106 18.00 -9.78 3.80
CA PRO A 106 17.65 -10.88 2.92
C PRO A 106 16.46 -10.49 2.04
N LEU A 107 16.37 -11.08 0.84
CA LEU A 107 15.41 -10.68 -0.20
C LEU A 107 13.97 -10.62 0.32
N ALA A 108 13.53 -11.63 1.08
CA ALA A 108 12.18 -11.70 1.61
C ALA A 108 11.87 -10.49 2.54
N ALA A 109 12.78 -10.15 3.45
CA ALA A 109 12.60 -9.00 4.33
C ALA A 109 12.64 -7.69 3.55
N ALA A 110 13.56 -7.58 2.59
CA ALA A 110 13.69 -6.42 1.71
C ALA A 110 12.42 -6.16 0.88
N VAL A 111 11.72 -7.22 0.45
CA VAL A 111 10.43 -7.13 -0.24
C VAL A 111 9.32 -6.73 0.70
N ILE A 112 9.21 -7.36 1.88
CA ILE A 112 8.16 -7.08 2.85
C ILE A 112 8.23 -5.62 3.31
N VAL A 113 9.42 -5.14 3.70
CA VAL A 113 9.64 -3.76 4.16
C VAL A 113 9.23 -2.75 3.07
N ARG A 114 9.63 -3.01 1.82
CA ARG A 114 9.25 -2.17 0.67
C ARG A 114 7.76 -2.22 0.37
N ALA A 115 7.13 -3.40 0.41
CA ALA A 115 5.69 -3.53 0.18
C ALA A 115 4.87 -2.71 1.18
N LEU A 116 5.31 -2.69 2.44
CA LEU A 116 4.74 -1.91 3.55
C LEU A 116 5.08 -0.41 3.48
N GLY A 117 5.89 0.01 2.51
CA GLY A 117 6.19 1.40 2.19
C GLY A 117 7.41 1.98 2.90
N LEU A 118 8.28 1.17 3.52
CA LEU A 118 9.58 1.65 4.00
C LEU A 118 10.69 1.28 3.01
N GLU A 119 11.73 2.09 3.00
CA GLU A 119 12.92 1.89 2.21
C GLU A 119 14.09 1.52 3.13
N PRO A 120 14.58 0.28 3.07
CA PRO A 120 15.74 -0.10 3.88
C PRO A 120 17.00 0.45 3.23
N ALA A 121 17.69 1.34 3.93
CA ALA A 121 18.95 1.91 3.47
C ALA A 121 20.11 1.52 4.40
N VAL A 122 21.28 1.31 3.82
CA VAL A 122 22.48 0.90 4.55
C VAL A 122 23.19 2.16 5.04
N VAL A 123 23.66 2.16 6.29
CA VAL A 123 24.27 3.34 6.95
C VAL A 123 25.42 3.96 6.12
N CYS A 124 26.21 3.14 5.42
CA CYS A 124 27.33 3.61 4.60
C CYS A 124 26.92 4.28 3.26
N GLU A 125 25.65 4.21 2.87
CA GLU A 125 25.13 4.76 1.60
C GLU A 125 24.44 6.13 1.79
N LEU A 126 24.27 6.59 3.05
CA LEU A 126 23.56 7.82 3.40
C LEU A 126 24.47 8.96 3.84
N ASP A 127 24.03 10.19 3.58
CA ASP A 127 24.65 11.42 4.06
C ASP A 127 24.58 11.53 5.60
N GLY A 128 25.64 12.06 6.23
CA GLY A 128 25.80 12.08 7.69
C GLY A 128 24.68 12.84 8.40
N ASP A 129 24.17 13.91 7.77
CA ASP A 129 23.07 14.72 8.30
C ASP A 129 21.73 13.98 8.36
N GLN A 130 21.50 13.02 7.45
CA GLN A 130 20.30 12.19 7.43
C GLN A 130 20.36 11.11 8.51
N VAL A 131 21.53 10.52 8.70
CA VAL A 131 21.77 9.53 9.77
C VAL A 131 21.56 10.17 11.14
N GLN A 132 22.10 11.36 11.37
CA GLN A 132 21.96 12.06 12.65
C GLN A 132 20.50 12.42 12.96
N ARG A 133 19.75 12.90 11.97
CA ARG A 133 18.30 13.17 12.11
C ARG A 133 17.50 11.91 12.43
N TYR A 134 17.81 10.79 11.80
CA TYR A 134 17.15 9.52 12.08
C TYR A 134 17.45 9.04 13.51
N ILE A 135 18.70 9.12 13.96
CA ILE A 135 19.09 8.74 15.33
C ILE A 135 18.37 9.63 16.35
N GLN A 136 18.31 10.94 16.13
CA GLN A 136 17.59 11.87 16.99
C GLN A 136 16.08 11.56 17.05
N TRP A 137 15.48 11.17 15.92
CA TRP A 137 14.08 10.71 15.89
C TRP A 137 13.88 9.40 16.65
N MET A 138 14.78 8.43 16.50
CA MET A 138 14.78 7.15 17.24
C MET A 138 14.98 7.33 18.75
N GLN A 139 15.62 8.42 19.18
CA GLN A 139 15.78 8.74 20.60
C GLN A 139 14.51 9.32 21.25
N GLY A 140 13.45 9.61 20.47
CA GLY A 140 12.17 10.07 21.00
C GLY A 140 11.52 9.06 21.96
N ALA A 141 10.69 9.54 22.88
CA ALA A 141 10.13 8.76 24.01
C ALA A 141 9.50 7.40 23.60
N MET A 142 8.92 7.30 22.39
CA MET A 142 8.31 6.08 21.86
C MET A 142 9.31 4.98 21.46
N PHE A 143 10.54 5.36 21.11
CA PHE A 143 11.61 4.48 20.62
C PHE A 143 12.87 4.53 21.50
N SER A 144 12.90 5.40 22.51
CA SER A 144 13.92 5.42 23.55
C SER A 144 14.05 4.03 24.19
N ASN A 145 15.29 3.54 24.35
CA ASN A 145 15.62 2.21 24.87
C ASN A 145 15.29 1.01 23.96
N VAL A 146 15.04 1.20 22.66
CA VAL A 146 14.91 0.07 21.71
C VAL A 146 16.24 -0.66 21.53
N GLU A 147 17.37 0.04 21.50
CA GLU A 147 18.71 -0.56 21.33
C GLU A 147 19.21 -1.32 22.58
N LEU A 148 18.70 -0.99 23.77
CA LEU A 148 19.20 -1.52 25.04
C LEU A 148 18.36 -2.70 25.60
N ARG A 149 17.29 -3.09 24.91
CA ARG A 149 16.29 -4.03 25.45
C ARG A 149 16.44 -5.41 24.82
N SER A 150 16.37 -6.46 25.66
CA SER A 150 16.49 -7.88 25.29
C SER A 150 15.76 -8.23 23.98
N ASN A 151 16.36 -9.09 23.17
CA ASN A 151 15.86 -9.61 21.89
C ASN A 151 14.38 -10.09 21.97
N ILE A 152 13.96 -10.58 23.15
CA ILE A 152 12.59 -11.00 23.45
C ILE A 152 11.59 -9.84 23.30
N TRP A 153 11.92 -8.64 23.80
CA TRP A 153 11.02 -7.49 23.71
C TRP A 153 10.88 -6.97 22.28
N THR A 154 11.94 -7.06 21.48
CA THR A 154 11.89 -6.73 20.05
C THR A 154 11.00 -7.72 19.30
N ALA A 155 11.12 -9.02 19.58
CA ALA A 155 10.23 -10.04 19.02
C ALA A 155 8.75 -9.82 19.41
N VAL A 156 8.47 -9.45 20.67
CA VAL A 156 7.11 -9.12 21.13
C VAL A 156 6.56 -7.90 20.38
N ARG A 157 7.36 -6.87 20.13
CA ARG A 157 6.94 -5.68 19.35
C ARG A 157 6.67 -6.02 17.89
N VAL A 158 7.48 -6.88 17.27
CA VAL A 158 7.23 -7.39 15.92
C VAL A 158 5.92 -8.17 15.88
N GLY A 159 5.71 -9.09 16.82
CA GLY A 159 4.45 -9.84 16.93
C GLY A 159 3.23 -8.93 17.14
N GLY A 160 3.33 -7.95 18.05
CA GLY A 160 2.25 -7.00 18.32
C GLY A 160 1.91 -6.11 17.13
N SER A 161 2.93 -5.60 16.41
CA SER A 161 2.72 -4.79 15.21
C SER A 161 2.17 -5.61 14.03
N PHE A 162 2.56 -6.87 13.90
CA PHE A 162 1.96 -7.80 12.94
C PHE A 162 0.48 -8.05 13.23
N MET A 163 0.11 -8.28 14.49
CA MET A 163 -1.29 -8.43 14.89
C MET A 163 -2.10 -7.15 14.63
N ALA A 164 -1.54 -5.98 14.94
CA ALA A 164 -2.18 -4.69 14.64
C ALA A 164 -2.40 -4.50 13.12
N LEU A 165 -1.46 -4.94 12.29
CA LEU A 165 -1.59 -4.92 10.83
C LEU A 165 -2.74 -5.83 10.36
N LEU A 166 -2.81 -7.07 10.88
CA LEU A 166 -3.90 -7.99 10.56
C LEU A 166 -5.27 -7.45 10.96
N ILE A 167 -5.38 -6.87 12.16
CA ILE A 167 -6.61 -6.21 12.62
C ILE A 167 -6.97 -5.05 11.69
N SER A 168 -5.99 -4.23 11.30
CA SER A 168 -6.22 -3.09 10.40
C SER A 168 -6.68 -3.53 9.01
N TYR A 169 -6.12 -4.59 8.45
CA TYR A 169 -6.61 -5.18 7.20
C TYR A 169 -7.99 -5.83 7.36
N GLY A 170 -8.28 -6.45 8.50
CA GLY A 170 -9.62 -6.94 8.83
C GLY A 170 -10.65 -5.81 8.88
N LEU A 171 -10.33 -4.69 9.53
CA LEU A 171 -11.18 -3.50 9.55
C LEU A 171 -11.35 -2.91 8.15
N LEU A 172 -10.30 -2.89 7.33
CA LEU A 172 -10.39 -2.44 5.94
C LEU A 172 -11.33 -3.35 5.13
N ALA A 173 -11.25 -4.66 5.30
CA ALA A 173 -12.17 -5.60 4.66
C ALA A 173 -13.63 -5.39 5.12
N LEU A 174 -13.84 -5.18 6.42
CA LEU A 174 -15.18 -4.90 6.96
C LEU A 174 -15.75 -3.60 6.41
N VAL A 175 -14.97 -2.52 6.45
CA VAL A 175 -15.39 -1.24 5.87
C VAL A 175 -15.68 -1.40 4.39
N GLU A 176 -14.87 -2.14 3.64
CA GLU A 176 -15.13 -2.40 2.24
C GLU A 176 -16.44 -3.18 2.02
N ILE A 177 -16.71 -4.23 2.79
CA ILE A 177 -17.94 -5.05 2.68
C ILE A 177 -19.20 -4.23 3.02
N TYR A 178 -19.14 -3.43 4.09
CA TYR A 178 -20.30 -2.70 4.59
C TYR A 178 -20.50 -1.33 3.92
N SER A 179 -19.44 -0.74 3.36
CA SER A 179 -19.49 0.58 2.70
C SER A 179 -19.53 0.49 1.17
N LYS A 180 -19.40 -0.71 0.57
CA LYS A 180 -19.27 -0.79 -0.90
C LYS A 180 -20.53 -0.34 -1.64
N ARG A 181 -20.37 0.76 -2.36
CA ARG A 181 -21.15 1.16 -3.53
C ARG A 181 -20.23 1.41 -4.74
N SER A 182 -19.22 0.53 -4.91
CA SER A 182 -18.25 0.60 -5.99
C SER A 182 -18.72 -0.19 -7.20
N SER A 183 -18.60 0.42 -8.38
CA SER A 183 -18.91 -0.21 -9.66
C SER A 183 -17.95 -1.36 -10.00
N LEU A 184 -16.67 -1.28 -9.59
CA LEU A 184 -15.69 -2.37 -9.75
C LEU A 184 -15.84 -3.48 -8.70
N GLY A 185 -16.49 -3.17 -7.58
CA GLY A 185 -16.62 -4.05 -6.43
C GLY A 185 -17.63 -5.19 -6.56
N CYS A 186 -18.42 -5.20 -7.62
CA CYS A 186 -19.51 -6.15 -7.87
C CYS A 186 -19.10 -7.62 -7.78
N LEU A 187 -17.91 -7.94 -8.32
CA LEU A 187 -17.42 -9.31 -8.39
C LEU A 187 -16.61 -9.72 -7.16
N TYR A 188 -16.06 -8.75 -6.41
CA TYR A 188 -15.07 -9.03 -5.38
C TYR A 188 -15.11 -7.98 -4.25
N PRO A 189 -15.56 -8.34 -3.03
CA PRO A 189 -15.82 -7.39 -1.95
C PRO A 189 -14.58 -7.02 -1.11
N VAL A 190 -13.37 -7.41 -1.53
CA VAL A 190 -12.12 -7.24 -0.74
C VAL A 190 -10.97 -6.69 -1.61
N PHE A 191 -11.33 -5.85 -2.58
CA PHE A 191 -10.45 -5.31 -3.61
C PHE A 191 -9.41 -4.34 -3.04
N ALA A 192 -9.76 -3.51 -2.07
CA ALA A 192 -8.82 -2.55 -1.47
C ALA A 192 -7.71 -3.27 -0.69
N VAL A 193 -8.09 -4.29 0.10
CA VAL A 193 -7.12 -5.14 0.82
C VAL A 193 -6.24 -5.90 -0.17
N SER A 194 -6.83 -6.50 -1.21
CA SER A 194 -6.06 -7.18 -2.25
C SER A 194 -5.10 -6.24 -2.99
N TRP A 195 -5.46 -4.97 -3.15
CA TRP A 195 -4.55 -3.96 -3.70
C TRP A 195 -3.39 -3.62 -2.75
N CYS A 196 -3.63 -3.58 -1.44
CA CYS A 196 -2.54 -3.46 -0.47
C CYS A 196 -1.55 -4.62 -0.61
N LEU A 197 -2.04 -5.85 -0.81
CA LEU A 197 -1.20 -7.03 -1.04
C LEU A 197 -0.50 -7.03 -2.41
N ALA A 198 -1.16 -6.51 -3.45
CA ALA A 198 -0.56 -6.37 -4.78
C ALA A 198 0.71 -5.50 -4.79
N GLY A 199 0.90 -4.65 -3.77
CA GLY A 199 2.12 -3.88 -3.56
C GLY A 199 3.39 -4.72 -3.39
N VAL A 200 3.27 -6.03 -3.15
CA VAL A 200 4.40 -6.97 -3.15
C VAL A 200 5.04 -7.09 -4.53
N ILE A 201 4.28 -6.92 -5.62
CA ILE A 201 4.79 -7.04 -6.99
C ILE A 201 5.82 -5.93 -7.30
N PRO A 202 5.50 -4.63 -7.20
CA PRO A 202 6.52 -3.60 -7.43
C PRO A 202 7.65 -3.66 -6.40
N ALA A 203 7.38 -4.12 -5.17
CA ALA A 203 8.41 -4.33 -4.16
C ALA A 203 9.40 -5.45 -4.51
N THR A 204 8.95 -6.55 -5.12
CA THR A 204 9.83 -7.64 -5.59
C THR A 204 10.70 -7.19 -6.75
N ILE A 205 10.12 -6.50 -7.74
CA ILE A 205 10.88 -5.91 -8.87
C ILE A 205 11.94 -4.94 -8.36
N HIS A 206 11.58 -4.08 -7.40
CA HIS A 206 12.51 -3.14 -6.78
C HIS A 206 13.62 -3.90 -6.02
N ALA A 207 13.28 -4.84 -5.15
CA ALA A 207 14.27 -5.60 -4.38
C ALA A 207 15.24 -6.39 -5.29
N LEU A 208 14.72 -7.06 -6.32
CA LEU A 208 15.56 -7.79 -7.29
C LEU A 208 16.51 -6.85 -8.05
N SER A 209 16.01 -5.69 -8.48
CA SER A 209 16.83 -4.68 -9.18
C SER A 209 17.96 -4.16 -8.29
N THR A 210 17.69 -3.92 -7.01
CA THR A 210 18.72 -3.50 -6.04
C THR A 210 19.75 -4.60 -5.79
N MET A 211 19.33 -5.87 -5.71
CA MET A 211 20.25 -7.00 -5.55
C MET A 211 21.13 -7.22 -6.77
N GLN A 212 20.56 -7.16 -7.97
CA GLN A 212 21.31 -7.36 -9.21
C GLN A 212 22.39 -6.27 -9.38
N ARG A 213 22.06 -5.02 -9.05
CA ARG A 213 23.05 -3.92 -9.04
C ARG A 213 24.18 -4.18 -8.06
N ARG A 214 23.88 -4.67 -6.85
CA ARG A 214 24.91 -4.99 -5.85
C ARG A 214 25.82 -6.13 -6.29
N GLN A 215 25.29 -7.16 -6.96
CA GLN A 215 26.10 -8.26 -7.49
C GLN A 215 27.00 -7.83 -8.65
N GLY A 216 26.52 -6.95 -9.54
CA GLY A 216 27.32 -6.45 -10.67
C GLY A 216 28.43 -5.47 -10.28
N LYS A 217 28.48 -5.01 -9.02
CA LYS A 217 29.40 -3.97 -8.54
C LYS A 217 30.45 -4.48 -7.54
N SER A 218 30.55 -5.80 -7.35
CA SER A 218 31.60 -6.39 -6.51
C SER A 218 33.03 -6.21 -7.07
N ASP A 219 33.17 -5.64 -8.27
CA ASP A 219 34.43 -5.18 -8.86
C ASP A 219 34.56 -3.64 -8.78
N GLY A 220 34.96 -3.15 -7.60
CA GLY A 220 35.94 -2.06 -7.48
C GLY A 220 35.60 -0.60 -7.88
N SER A 221 34.35 -0.12 -7.91
CA SER A 221 34.13 1.34 -8.08
C SER A 221 32.93 1.94 -7.34
N ASP A 222 33.29 2.97 -6.55
CA ASP A 222 32.52 4.03 -5.88
C ASP A 222 31.26 3.69 -5.08
N PRO A 223 31.16 4.20 -3.82
CA PRO A 223 29.93 4.13 -3.04
C PRO A 223 28.89 4.98 -3.78
N LEU A 224 27.98 4.30 -4.48
CA LEU A 224 26.86 4.99 -5.08
C LEU A 224 25.99 5.45 -3.91
N SER A 225 25.91 6.78 -3.74
CA SER A 225 24.76 7.43 -3.11
C SER A 225 23.52 6.73 -3.66
N THR A 226 22.80 6.01 -2.81
CA THR A 226 21.37 5.79 -3.07
C THR A 226 20.83 7.19 -3.36
N GLY A 227 20.34 7.37 -4.58
CA GLY A 227 19.94 8.66 -5.13
C GLY A 227 19.05 9.42 -4.15
N SER A 228 19.05 10.74 -4.28
CA SER A 228 18.35 11.67 -3.38
C SER A 228 17.03 11.09 -2.89
N VAL A 229 16.83 11.11 -1.57
CA VAL A 229 15.64 10.59 -0.92
C VAL A 229 14.42 11.21 -1.57
N SER A 230 13.77 10.45 -2.45
CA SER A 230 12.65 10.98 -3.19
C SER A 230 11.36 10.74 -2.41
N ALA A 231 10.45 11.70 -2.49
CA ALA A 231 9.13 11.62 -1.87
C ALA A 231 8.23 10.54 -2.50
N VAL A 232 8.68 9.82 -3.55
CA VAL A 232 7.91 8.77 -4.23
C VAL A 232 8.72 7.48 -4.23
N GLN A 233 8.07 6.35 -3.90
CA GLN A 233 8.76 5.07 -3.84
C GLN A 233 9.23 4.65 -5.24
N GLY A 234 10.53 4.43 -5.41
CA GLY A 234 11.14 4.09 -6.70
C GLY A 234 11.37 5.29 -7.63
N ALA A 235 11.23 6.53 -7.15
CA ALA A 235 11.78 7.66 -7.89
C ALA A 235 13.32 7.60 -7.87
N ASP A 236 13.94 8.08 -8.95
CA ASP A 236 15.38 7.94 -9.24
C ASP A 236 15.90 6.50 -9.43
N GLU A 237 15.01 5.50 -9.43
CA GLU A 237 15.34 4.11 -9.74
C GLU A 237 15.31 3.79 -11.24
N ALA A 238 15.76 2.58 -11.63
CA ALA A 238 15.67 2.13 -13.02
C ALA A 238 14.22 2.19 -13.54
N TRP A 239 14.07 2.45 -14.85
CA TRP A 239 12.78 2.54 -15.52
C TRP A 239 11.79 1.39 -15.22
N PRO A 240 12.19 0.10 -15.03
CA PRO A 240 11.23 -0.96 -14.72
C PRO A 240 10.63 -0.82 -13.32
N VAL A 241 11.41 -0.30 -12.37
CA VAL A 241 10.96 -0.06 -10.98
C VAL A 241 9.98 1.12 -10.98
N GLN A 242 10.33 2.22 -11.66
CA GLN A 242 9.45 3.38 -11.82
C GLN A 242 8.13 3.00 -12.50
N LEU A 243 8.18 2.18 -13.56
CA LEU A 243 6.99 1.72 -14.27
C LEU A 243 6.12 0.81 -13.40
N ALA A 244 6.71 -0.11 -12.64
CA ALA A 244 5.97 -1.00 -11.75
C ALA A 244 5.24 -0.23 -10.63
N TRP A 245 5.92 0.71 -9.97
CA TRP A 245 5.29 1.59 -8.98
C TRP A 245 4.27 2.54 -9.62
N GLY A 246 4.56 3.09 -10.80
CA GLY A 246 3.63 3.94 -11.54
C GLY A 246 2.31 3.22 -11.85
N ILE A 247 2.36 1.99 -12.37
CA ILE A 247 1.15 1.17 -12.60
C ILE A 247 0.41 0.91 -11.29
N TYR A 248 1.15 0.56 -10.22
CA TYR A 248 0.57 0.32 -8.91
C TYR A 248 -0.18 1.55 -8.36
N TYR A 249 0.34 2.75 -8.59
CA TYR A 249 -0.30 3.98 -8.14
C TYR A 249 -1.50 4.37 -9.00
N VAL A 250 -1.40 4.27 -10.32
CA VAL A 250 -2.49 4.60 -11.23
C VAL A 250 -3.67 3.67 -11.02
N ALA A 251 -3.44 2.35 -11.03
CA ALA A 251 -4.50 1.39 -10.82
C ALA A 251 -5.07 1.47 -9.39
N GLY A 252 -4.24 1.71 -8.37
CA GLY A 252 -4.69 1.99 -7.01
C GLY A 252 -5.64 3.18 -6.92
N THR A 253 -5.29 4.28 -7.59
CA THR A 253 -6.14 5.46 -7.64
C THR A 253 -7.49 5.11 -8.27
N LEU A 254 -7.51 4.40 -9.41
CA LEU A 254 -8.75 4.01 -10.09
C LEU A 254 -9.64 3.08 -9.25
N ILE A 255 -9.02 2.18 -8.48
CA ILE A 255 -9.74 1.28 -7.56
C ILE A 255 -10.46 2.09 -6.50
N PHE A 256 -9.75 3.01 -5.86
CA PHE A 256 -10.31 3.80 -4.77
C PHE A 256 -11.30 4.85 -5.28
N THR A 257 -11.07 5.48 -6.44
CA THR A 257 -12.04 6.42 -7.05
C THR A 257 -13.33 5.71 -7.46
N SER A 258 -13.29 4.42 -7.78
CA SER A 258 -14.51 3.64 -8.06
C SER A 258 -15.46 3.54 -6.87
N ILE A 259 -14.97 3.81 -5.64
CA ILE A 259 -15.75 3.85 -4.40
C ILE A 259 -16.37 5.25 -4.26
N MET A 260 -17.28 5.60 -5.18
CA MET A 260 -17.78 6.97 -5.33
C MET A 260 -19.04 7.30 -4.51
N ALA A 261 -19.94 6.33 -4.31
CA ALA A 261 -21.25 6.58 -3.69
C ALA A 261 -21.22 6.43 -2.16
N VAL A 262 -20.19 6.97 -1.53
CA VAL A 262 -19.95 6.89 -0.09
C VAL A 262 -20.42 8.18 0.59
N THR A 263 -21.05 8.05 1.76
CA THR A 263 -21.45 9.21 2.58
C THR A 263 -20.26 9.85 3.29
N VAL A 264 -20.39 11.09 3.76
CA VAL A 264 -19.30 11.80 4.47
C VAL A 264 -18.84 11.04 5.72
N VAL A 265 -19.78 10.42 6.45
CA VAL A 265 -19.47 9.62 7.65
C VAL A 265 -18.66 8.37 7.28
N GLU A 266 -19.07 7.66 6.22
CA GLU A 266 -18.33 6.51 5.74
C GLU A 266 -16.95 6.90 5.21
N LEU A 267 -16.83 8.00 4.46
CA LEU A 267 -15.56 8.54 3.99
C LEU A 267 -14.61 8.82 5.17
N THR A 268 -15.14 9.37 6.27
CA THR A 268 -14.37 9.61 7.49
C THR A 268 -13.83 8.29 8.07
N VAL A 269 -14.67 7.25 8.13
CA VAL A 269 -14.25 5.91 8.57
C VAL A 269 -13.19 5.31 7.63
N TRP A 270 -13.34 5.46 6.31
CA TRP A 270 -12.32 5.06 5.33
C TRP A 270 -10.98 5.72 5.59
N VAL A 271 -10.96 7.04 5.82
CA VAL A 271 -9.73 7.79 6.12
C VAL A 271 -9.07 7.27 7.41
N PHE A 272 -9.83 7.07 8.48
CA PHE A 272 -9.29 6.56 9.74
C PHE A 272 -8.73 5.15 9.62
N VAL A 273 -9.46 4.25 8.95
CA VAL A 273 -8.99 2.87 8.74
C VAL A 273 -7.75 2.83 7.86
N GLN A 274 -7.69 3.64 6.79
CA GLN A 274 -6.49 3.72 5.95
C GLN A 274 -5.29 4.33 6.68
N THR A 275 -5.53 5.28 7.57
CA THR A 275 -4.49 5.82 8.45
C THR A 275 -3.96 4.73 9.39
N ALA A 276 -4.85 3.93 9.97
CA ALA A 276 -4.47 2.80 10.82
C ALA A 276 -3.69 1.73 10.04
N VAL A 277 -4.15 1.34 8.84
CA VAL A 277 -3.45 0.40 7.95
C VAL A 277 -2.05 0.90 7.61
N THR A 278 -1.92 2.18 7.25
CA THR A 278 -0.63 2.80 6.93
C THR A 278 0.30 2.81 8.14
N ALA A 279 -0.19 3.27 9.30
CA ALA A 279 0.60 3.32 10.52
C ALA A 279 1.06 1.92 10.96
N ALA A 280 0.16 0.94 10.97
CA ALA A 280 0.47 -0.44 11.32
C ALA A 280 1.49 -1.06 10.34
N SER A 281 1.35 -0.79 9.04
CA SER A 281 2.28 -1.28 8.01
C SER A 281 3.69 -0.75 8.23
N LYS A 282 3.83 0.56 8.46
CA LYS A 282 5.12 1.21 8.67
C LYS A 282 5.75 0.79 10.00
N MET A 283 4.96 0.69 11.07
CA MET A 283 5.44 0.22 12.38
C MET A 283 5.94 -1.23 12.31
N PHE A 284 5.21 -2.11 11.64
CA PHE A 284 5.66 -3.49 11.44
C PHE A 284 6.94 -3.56 10.61
N ALA A 285 7.03 -2.81 9.52
CA ALA A 285 8.23 -2.74 8.70
C ALA A 285 9.45 -2.21 9.49
N LEU A 286 9.26 -1.17 10.31
CA LEU A 286 10.32 -0.60 11.15
C LEU A 286 10.80 -1.62 12.19
N TYR A 287 9.90 -2.28 12.91
CA TYR A 287 10.28 -3.28 13.89
C TYR A 287 10.93 -4.52 13.26
N LEU A 288 10.52 -4.88 12.04
CA LEU A 288 11.19 -5.94 11.28
C LEU A 288 12.64 -5.55 10.94
N CYS A 289 12.87 -4.30 10.50
CA CYS A 289 14.22 -3.77 10.29
C CYS A 289 15.04 -3.76 11.58
N LEU A 290 14.45 -3.38 12.71
CA LEU A 290 15.13 -3.36 14.02
C LEU A 290 15.43 -4.76 14.54
N LEU A 291 14.57 -5.75 14.31
CA LEU A 291 14.82 -7.15 14.67
C LEU A 291 15.98 -7.73 13.86
N LEU A 292 16.08 -7.35 12.59
CA LEU A 292 17.13 -7.81 11.68
C LEU A 292 18.41 -6.97 11.77
N ARG A 293 18.39 -5.85 12.51
CA ARG A 293 19.56 -5.07 12.85
C ARG A 293 20.40 -5.87 13.84
N ASN A 294 21.40 -6.58 13.32
CA ASN A 294 22.32 -7.36 14.13
C ASN A 294 23.00 -6.44 15.17
N PRO A 295 22.81 -6.64 16.49
CA PRO A 295 23.51 -5.87 17.52
C PRO A 295 25.02 -6.18 17.54
N ASP A 296 25.41 -7.33 17.01
CA ASP A 296 26.79 -7.83 17.02
C ASP A 296 27.78 -6.99 16.23
N SER A 297 27.35 -6.24 15.20
CA SER A 297 28.28 -5.42 14.41
C SER A 297 28.75 -4.19 15.18
N VAL A 298 27.88 -3.57 15.98
CA VAL A 298 28.24 -2.44 16.84
C VAL A 298 29.07 -2.93 18.03
N ALA A 299 28.70 -4.06 18.64
CA ALA A 299 29.46 -4.67 19.73
C ALA A 299 30.86 -5.15 19.31
N ARG A 300 31.05 -5.59 18.05
CA ARG A 300 32.38 -5.90 17.50
C ARG A 300 33.21 -4.66 17.23
N GLN A 301 32.58 -3.56 16.80
CA GLN A 301 33.29 -2.33 16.46
C GLN A 301 33.79 -1.58 17.70
N THR A 302 33.00 -1.55 18.78
CA THR A 302 33.49 -1.06 20.09
C THR A 302 34.59 -1.93 20.70
N ARG A 303 34.71 -3.20 20.28
CA ARG A 303 35.75 -4.13 20.77
C ARG A 303 37.00 -4.16 19.89
N SER A 304 36.95 -3.55 18.70
CA SER A 304 38.13 -3.33 17.85
C SER A 304 38.76 -1.97 18.07
N ASP A 305 38.01 -1.02 18.65
CA ASP A 305 38.45 0.33 18.97
C ASP A 305 38.94 0.46 20.44
N GLU A 306 38.94 -0.64 21.20
CA GLU A 306 39.63 -0.84 22.50
C GLU A 306 40.87 -1.72 22.32
#